data_AF-A0A2S7RN46-F1
#
_entry.id   AF-A0A2S7RN46-F1
#
_cell.length_a   1.000
_cell.length_b   1.000
_cell.length_c   1.000
_cell.angle_alpha   90.00
_cell.angle_beta   90.00
_cell.angle_gamma   90.00
#
_symmetry.space_group_name_H-M   'P 1'
#
loop_
_entity.id
_entity.type
_entity.pdbx_description
1 polymer ?
#
loop_
_entity_poly.entity_id
_entity_poly.type
_entity_poly.pdbx_seq_one_letter_code
_entity_poly.pdbx_strand_id
1 'polypeptide(L)'
;EEQAKLEAEKKAQEEQARLEAEQAAQAQAAEQARIAEEARVAAEQAEAQRVAQEQAAAAQAQQAQANEAQVLVTRTGAKYHTHKCGNGNYYPATMSEALARGLTPCEKCY
;
A
#
# COMPACT_ATOMS: atom_id res chain seq x y z
N GLU A 1 -11.98 43.32 -59.69
CA GLU A 1 -12.86 42.34 -59.02
C GLU A 1 -12.13 41.03 -58.70
N GLU A 2 -11.35 40.48 -59.63
CA GLU A 2 -10.61 39.22 -59.45
C GLU A 2 -9.53 39.25 -58.35
N GLN A 3 -8.71 40.31 -58.28
CA GLN A 3 -7.70 40.48 -57.22
C GLN A 3 -8.31 40.49 -55.81
N ALA A 4 -9.45 41.16 -55.63
CA ALA A 4 -10.13 41.23 -54.33
C ALA A 4 -10.68 39.86 -53.89
N LYS A 5 -11.09 39.00 -54.83
CA LYS A 5 -11.52 37.62 -54.55
C LYS A 5 -10.33 36.74 -54.13
N LEU A 6 -9.21 36.83 -54.84
CA LEU A 6 -7.99 36.09 -54.51
C LEU A 6 -7.44 36.48 -53.12
N GLU A 7 -7.49 37.75 -52.77
CA GLU A 7 -7.02 38.24 -51.47
C GLU A 7 -7.93 37.80 -50.32
N ALA A 8 -9.25 37.79 -50.55
CA ALA A 8 -10.22 37.26 -49.59
C ALA A 8 -10.06 35.75 -49.37
N GLU A 9 -9.82 34.98 -50.44
CA GLU A 9 -9.62 33.53 -50.37
C GLU A 9 -8.31 33.17 -49.66
N LYS A 10 -7.23 33.91 -49.94
CA LYS A 10 -5.96 33.75 -49.23
C LYS A 10 -6.10 34.04 -47.73
N LYS A 11 -6.84 35.09 -47.37
CA LYS A 11 -7.10 35.42 -45.96
C LYS A 11 -7.94 34.37 -45.26
N ALA A 12 -8.93 33.79 -45.95
CA ALA A 12 -9.71 32.66 -45.44
C ALA A 12 -8.85 31.40 -45.24
N GLN A 13 -7.94 31.10 -46.17
CA GLN A 13 -6.99 29.97 -46.03
C GLN A 13 -6.01 30.18 -44.86
N GLU A 14 -5.49 31.40 -44.67
CA GLU A 14 -4.61 31.73 -43.54
C GLU A 14 -5.35 31.63 -42.19
N GLU A 15 -6.62 32.06 -42.12
CA GLU A 15 -7.44 31.92 -40.92
C GLU A 15 -7.75 30.44 -40.62
N GLN A 16 -8.09 29.66 -41.64
CA GLN A 16 -8.33 28.22 -41.51
C GLN A 16 -7.07 27.48 -41.03
N ALA A 17 -5.91 27.78 -41.61
CA ALA A 17 -4.63 27.20 -41.18
C ALA A 17 -4.27 27.57 -39.73
N ARG A 18 -4.60 28.80 -39.28
CA ARG A 18 -4.42 29.19 -37.87
C ARG A 18 -5.33 28.41 -36.93
N LEU A 19 -6.60 28.22 -37.30
CA LEU A 19 -7.56 27.45 -36.50
C LEU A 19 -7.15 25.97 -36.39
N GLU A 20 -6.69 25.36 -37.49
CA GLU A 20 -6.20 23.98 -37.49
C GLU A 20 -4.92 23.83 -36.65
N ALA A 21 -3.99 24.79 -36.75
CA ALA A 21 -2.78 24.79 -35.91
C ALA A 21 -3.11 24.93 -34.41
N GLU A 22 -4.09 25.77 -34.07
CA GLU A 22 -4.55 25.94 -32.68
C GLU A 22 -5.24 24.67 -32.17
N GLN A 23 -6.11 24.04 -32.97
CA GLN A 23 -6.75 22.78 -32.61
C GLN A 23 -5.74 21.63 -32.45
N ALA A 24 -4.73 21.55 -33.32
CA ALA A 24 -3.65 20.57 -33.20
C ALA A 24 -2.84 20.78 -31.92
N ALA A 25 -2.49 22.03 -31.59
CA ALA A 25 -1.80 22.35 -30.35
C ALA A 25 -2.63 22.02 -29.11
N GLN A 26 -3.94 22.31 -29.13
CA GLN A 26 -4.86 21.95 -28.05
C GLN A 26 -4.99 20.43 -27.89
N ALA A 27 -5.09 19.68 -28.99
CA ALA A 27 -5.15 18.22 -28.96
C ALA A 27 -3.87 17.61 -28.37
N GLN A 28 -2.70 18.11 -28.77
CA GLN A 28 -1.42 17.67 -28.21
C GLN A 28 -1.30 18.00 -26.72
N ALA A 29 -1.72 19.19 -26.29
CA ALA A 29 -1.73 19.57 -24.87
C ALA A 29 -2.69 18.69 -24.05
N ALA A 30 -3.88 18.40 -24.57
CA ALA A 30 -4.85 17.52 -23.93
C ALA A 30 -4.34 16.07 -23.81
N GLU A 31 -3.66 15.57 -24.84
CA GLU A 31 -3.03 14.25 -24.81
C GLU A 31 -1.90 14.19 -23.77
N GLN A 32 -1.00 15.18 -23.77
CA GLN A 32 0.06 15.26 -22.75
C GLN A 32 -0.50 15.34 -21.33
N ALA A 33 -1.58 16.11 -21.13
CA ALA A 33 -2.26 16.18 -19.83
C ALA A 33 -2.83 14.83 -19.41
N ARG A 34 -3.44 14.06 -20.33
CA ARG A 34 -3.92 12.71 -20.04
C ARG A 34 -2.80 11.74 -19.68
N ILE A 35 -1.69 11.78 -20.41
CA ILE A 35 -0.51 10.93 -20.12
C ILE A 35 0.07 11.29 -18.75
N ALA A 36 0.15 12.59 -18.43
CA ALA A 36 0.64 13.06 -17.13
C ALA A 36 -0.29 12.63 -15.98
N GLU A 37 -1.61 12.73 -16.14
CA GLU A 37 -2.60 12.24 -15.18
C GLU A 37 -2.46 10.72 -14.96
N GLU A 38 -2.38 9.93 -16.03
CA GLU A 38 -2.21 8.48 -15.95
C GLU A 38 -0.91 8.10 -15.24
N ALA A 39 0.20 8.79 -15.53
CA ALA A 39 1.47 8.59 -14.84
C ALA A 39 1.37 8.91 -13.34
N ARG A 40 0.63 9.97 -12.95
CA ARG A 40 0.40 10.31 -11.55
C ARG A 40 -0.42 9.24 -10.83
N VAL A 41 -1.50 8.75 -11.45
CA VAL A 41 -2.33 7.68 -10.89
C VAL A 41 -1.52 6.39 -10.74
N ALA A 42 -0.70 6.04 -11.74
CA ALA A 42 0.18 4.87 -11.67
C ALA A 42 1.21 4.98 -10.54
N ALA A 43 1.81 6.17 -10.35
CA ALA A 43 2.75 6.42 -9.26
C ALA A 43 2.08 6.31 -7.88
N GLU A 44 0.88 6.88 -7.71
CA GLU A 44 0.11 6.79 -6.47
C GLU A 44 -0.27 5.34 -6.15
N GLN A 45 -0.71 4.57 -7.15
CA GLN A 45 -1.00 3.15 -6.95
C GLN A 45 0.24 2.33 -6.58
N ALA A 46 1.38 2.61 -7.20
CA ALA A 46 2.65 1.96 -6.85
C ALA A 46 3.08 2.29 -5.40
N GLU A 47 2.91 3.53 -4.96
CA GLU A 47 3.17 3.93 -3.58
C GLU A 47 2.22 3.25 -2.60
N ALA A 48 0.91 3.25 -2.88
CA ALA A 48 -0.08 2.57 -2.05
C ALA A 48 0.21 1.07 -1.90
N GLN A 49 0.63 0.40 -2.98
CA GLN A 49 1.05 -1.00 -2.93
C GLN A 49 2.31 -1.20 -2.07
N ARG A 50 3.30 -0.31 -2.18
CA ARG A 50 4.50 -0.38 -1.34
C ARG A 50 4.17 -0.21 0.14
N VAL A 51 3.32 0.77 0.49
CA VAL A 51 2.90 1.00 1.87
C VAL A 51 2.12 -0.20 2.40
N ALA A 52 1.22 -0.78 1.60
CA ALA A 52 0.48 -1.99 2.00
C ALA A 52 1.41 -3.19 2.24
N GLN A 53 2.43 -3.38 1.39
CA GLN A 53 3.43 -4.43 1.59
C GLN A 53 4.27 -4.21 2.84
N GLU A 54 4.69 -2.97 3.11
CA GLU A 54 5.46 -2.64 4.31
C GLU A 54 4.65 -2.86 5.58
N GLN A 55 3.38 -2.47 5.59
CA GLN A 55 2.46 -2.73 6.71
C GLN A 55 2.24 -4.23 6.92
N ALA A 56 2.07 -5.01 5.85
CA ALA A 56 1.94 -6.46 5.94
C ALA A 56 3.21 -7.11 6.52
N ALA A 57 4.39 -6.68 6.07
CA ALA A 57 5.67 -7.15 6.61
C ALA A 57 5.85 -6.77 8.09
N ALA A 58 5.47 -5.55 8.47
CA ALA A 58 5.52 -5.11 9.87
C ALA A 58 4.58 -5.95 10.76
N ALA A 59 3.35 -6.22 10.31
CA ALA A 59 2.41 -7.07 11.04
C ALA A 59 2.93 -8.51 11.21
N GLN A 60 3.54 -9.07 10.16
CA GLN A 60 4.18 -10.40 10.23
C GLN A 60 5.35 -10.41 11.22
N ALA A 61 6.19 -9.37 11.24
CA ALA A 61 7.29 -9.25 12.19
C ALA A 61 6.79 -9.14 13.64
N GLN A 62 5.75 -8.35 13.88
CA GLN A 62 5.12 -8.24 15.20
C GLN A 62 4.54 -9.57 15.66
N GLN A 63 3.89 -10.32 14.77
CA GLN A 63 3.34 -11.64 15.08
C GLN A 63 4.45 -12.66 15.35
N ALA A 64 5.55 -12.64 14.59
CA ALA A 64 6.72 -13.47 14.85
C ALA A 64 7.29 -13.18 16.26
N GLN A 65 7.48 -11.91 16.60
CA GLN A 65 7.97 -11.52 17.92
C GLN A 65 7.00 -11.94 19.05
N ALA A 66 5.69 -11.83 18.84
CA ALA A 66 4.69 -12.28 19.80
C ALA A 66 4.73 -13.82 20.00
N ASN A 67 4.95 -14.58 18.92
CA ASN A 67 5.10 -16.03 18.98
C ASN A 67 6.38 -16.47 19.72
N GLU A 68 7.43 -15.66 19.62
CA GLU A 68 8.71 -15.85 20.33
C GLU A 68 8.69 -15.35 21.78
N ALA A 69 7.62 -14.68 22.22
CA ALA A 69 7.49 -14.19 23.59
C ALA A 69 7.68 -15.33 24.60
N GLN A 70 8.52 -15.09 25.61
CA GLN A 70 8.78 -16.09 26.65
C GLN A 70 7.62 -16.16 27.64
N VAL A 71 7.15 -17.38 27.88
CA VAL A 71 6.15 -17.72 28.89
C VAL A 71 6.69 -18.79 29.82
N LEU A 72 6.12 -18.88 31.02
CA LEU A 72 6.44 -19.92 31.99
C LEU A 72 5.40 -21.03 31.94
N VAL A 73 5.85 -22.27 31.84
CA VAL A 73 5.00 -23.47 31.85
C VAL A 73 5.33 -24.35 33.05
N THR A 74 4.32 -25.04 33.59
CA THR A 74 4.49 -25.98 34.70
C THR A 74 4.55 -27.43 34.21
N ARG A 75 5.11 -28.34 35.01
CA ARG A 75 5.31 -29.76 34.63
C ARG A 75 4.02 -30.47 34.22
N THR A 76 2.88 -30.13 34.82
CA THR A 76 1.56 -30.70 34.50
C THR A 76 0.87 -30.05 33.31
N GLY A 77 1.47 -29.02 32.70
CA GLY A 77 1.27 -28.67 31.29
C GLY A 77 -0.14 -28.23 30.87
N ALA A 78 -1.05 -27.89 31.77
CA ALA A 78 -2.40 -27.45 31.38
C ALA A 78 -2.48 -25.95 31.06
N LYS A 79 -1.61 -25.14 31.69
CA LYS A 79 -1.62 -23.67 31.55
C LYS A 79 -0.23 -23.04 31.39
N TYR A 80 -0.15 -21.93 30.66
CA TYR A 80 1.02 -21.05 30.57
C TYR A 80 0.81 -19.75 31.36
N HIS A 81 1.91 -19.11 31.78
CA HIS A 81 1.92 -17.99 32.73
C HIS A 81 2.90 -16.89 32.28
N THR A 82 2.61 -15.60 32.55
CA THR A 82 3.57 -14.50 32.29
C THR A 82 4.66 -14.40 33.35
N HIS A 83 4.38 -14.86 34.57
CA HIS A 83 5.28 -14.86 35.72
C HIS A 83 4.96 -16.05 36.65
N LYS A 84 5.79 -16.30 37.66
CA LYS A 84 5.56 -17.39 38.62
C LYS A 84 4.25 -17.16 39.39
N CYS A 85 3.24 -18.00 39.18
CA CYS A 85 1.89 -17.83 39.71
C CYS A 85 1.47 -18.98 40.63
N GLY A 86 1.87 -18.92 41.90
CA GLY A 86 1.61 -19.95 42.91
C GLY A 86 2.79 -20.90 43.14
N ASN A 87 2.53 -22.01 43.83
CA ASN A 87 3.57 -22.94 44.29
C ASN A 87 3.86 -24.01 43.23
N GLY A 88 5.06 -24.02 42.66
CA GLY A 88 5.45 -25.04 41.68
C GLY A 88 6.78 -24.75 40.96
N ASN A 89 7.25 -25.74 40.19
CA ASN A 89 8.40 -25.59 39.29
C ASN A 89 7.93 -25.08 37.93
N TYR A 90 8.56 -23.99 37.47
CA TYR A 90 8.27 -23.32 36.20
C TYR A 90 9.47 -23.43 35.27
N TYR A 91 9.19 -23.68 34.00
CA TYR A 91 10.18 -23.77 32.94
C TYR A 91 9.88 -22.71 31.89
N PRO A 92 10.89 -22.00 31.38
CA PRO A 92 10.70 -21.07 30.27
C PRO A 92 10.36 -21.86 29.00
N ALA A 93 9.39 -21.37 28.24
CA ALA A 93 9.01 -21.82 26.91
C ALA A 93 8.62 -20.62 26.06
N THR A 94 8.52 -20.77 24.74
CA THR A 94 7.95 -19.71 23.88
C THR A 94 6.42 -19.82 23.85
N MET A 95 5.75 -18.72 23.56
CA MET A 95 4.30 -18.69 23.41
C MET A 95 3.84 -19.68 22.34
N SER A 96 4.56 -19.74 21.21
CA SER A 96 4.32 -20.73 20.14
C SER A 96 4.43 -22.17 20.63
N GLU A 97 5.46 -22.52 21.40
CA GLU A 97 5.62 -23.87 21.95
C GLU A 97 4.50 -24.22 22.94
N ALA A 98 4.09 -23.26 23.77
CA ALA A 98 2.98 -23.45 24.70
C ALA A 98 1.65 -23.71 23.97
N LEU A 99 1.35 -22.92 22.94
CA LEU A 99 0.16 -23.11 22.12
C LEU A 99 0.21 -24.43 21.33
N ALA A 100 1.35 -24.80 20.76
CA ALA A 100 1.54 -26.06 20.04
C ALA A 100 1.34 -27.29 20.93
N ARG A 101 1.64 -27.19 22.22
CA ARG A 101 1.39 -28.22 23.24
C ARG A 101 -0.05 -28.22 23.77
N GLY A 102 -0.92 -27.32 23.28
CA GLY A 102 -2.31 -27.22 23.70
C GLY A 102 -2.51 -26.60 25.09
N LEU A 103 -1.53 -25.86 25.60
CA LEU A 103 -1.66 -25.15 26.87
C LEU A 103 -2.63 -23.97 26.73
N THR A 104 -3.39 -23.70 27.79
CA THR A 104 -4.32 -22.55 27.86
C THR A 104 -3.73 -21.41 28.72
N PRO A 105 -4.14 -20.15 28.55
CA PRO A 105 -3.71 -19.08 29.45
C PRO A 105 -4.17 -19.33 30.88
N CYS A 106 -3.38 -18.89 31.86
CA CYS A 106 -3.78 -18.88 33.25
C CYS A 106 -4.64 -17.65 33.58
N GLU A 107 -5.88 -17.88 34.01
CA GLU A 107 -6.87 -16.84 34.33
C GLU A 107 -6.43 -15.80 35.39
N LYS A 108 -5.36 -16.09 36.15
CA LYS A 108 -4.86 -15.21 37.22
C LYS A 108 -3.69 -14.33 36.80
N CYS A 109 -2.89 -14.75 35.83
CA CYS A 109 -1.60 -14.12 35.54
C CYS A 109 -1.33 -13.95 34.04
N TYR A 110 -2.31 -14.25 33.19
CA TYR A 110 -2.30 -13.99 31.76
C TYR A 110 -3.59 -13.25 31.42
#